data_AF-A0A2V3TZS7-F1
#
_entry.id   AF-A0A2V3TZS7-F1
#
_cell.length_a   1.000
_cell.length_b   1.000
_cell.length_c   1.000
_cell.angle_alpha   90.00
_cell.angle_beta   90.00
_cell.angle_gamma   90.00
#
_symmetry.space_group_name_H-M   'P 1'
#
loop_
_entity.id
_entity.type
_entity.pdbx_description
1 polymer ?
#
loop_
_entity_poly.entity_id
_entity_poly.type
_entity_poly.pdbx_seq_one_letter_code
_entity_poly.pdbx_strand_id
1 'polypeptide(L)'
;MSGRDEAMAEAIRRDVEAIVAAGAFAVVLEGTVEPLARAIATDLGTPVIGTGASPAAQGQILVSEDILGLYGEFTPKFVKR
;
A
#
# COMPACT_ATOMS: atom_id res chain seq x y z
N MET A 1 3.06 8.65 6.23
CA MET A 1 1.88 7.82 5.94
C MET A 1 0.83 8.68 5.29
N SER A 2 0.29 8.24 4.16
CA SER A 2 -0.67 8.95 3.32
C SER A 2 -2.12 8.62 3.69
N GLY A 3 -3.06 9.53 3.42
CA GLY A 3 -4.49 9.32 3.66
C GLY A 3 -4.95 9.54 5.11
N ARG A 4 -4.26 10.40 5.87
CA ARG A 4 -4.61 10.70 7.27
C ARG A 4 -5.80 11.63 7.40
N ASP A 5 -5.90 12.61 6.50
CA ASP A 5 -7.04 13.51 6.39
C ASP A 5 -7.99 13.02 5.30
N GLU A 6 -9.26 13.39 5.43
CA GLU A 6 -10.33 12.95 4.54
C GLU A 6 -10.10 13.38 3.10
N ALA A 7 -9.60 14.59 2.87
CA ALA A 7 -9.35 15.10 1.53
C ALA A 7 -8.28 14.28 0.80
N MET A 8 -7.20 13.91 1.49
CA MET A 8 -6.16 13.04 0.97
C MET A 8 -6.67 11.60 0.79
N ALA A 9 -7.49 11.09 1.71
CA ALA A 9 -8.09 9.77 1.59
C ALA A 9 -8.94 9.65 0.32
N GLU A 10 -9.80 10.64 0.06
CA GLU A 10 -10.63 10.70 -1.14
C GLU A 10 -9.83 10.95 -2.41
N ALA A 11 -8.72 11.69 -2.35
CA ALA A 11 -7.79 11.79 -3.48
C ALA A 11 -7.19 10.41 -3.83
N ILE A 12 -6.71 9.67 -2.83
CA ILE A 12 -6.14 8.33 -3.03
C ILE A 12 -7.17 7.36 -3.61
N ARG A 13 -8.43 7.38 -3.14
CA ARG A 13 -9.49 6.54 -3.72
C ARG A 13 -9.70 6.84 -5.20
N ARG A 14 -9.84 8.12 -5.55
CA ARG A 14 -10.01 8.54 -6.95
C ARG A 14 -8.85 8.13 -7.84
N ASP A 15 -7.61 8.26 -7.35
CA ASP A 15 -6.42 7.85 -8.12
C ASP A 15 -6.42 6.34 -8.36
N VAL A 16 -6.74 5.54 -7.34
CA VAL A 16 -6.85 4.08 -7.46
C VAL A 16 -7.94 3.70 -8.47
N GLU A 17 -9.13 4.28 -8.37
CA GLU A 17 -10.24 4.02 -9.30
C GLU A 17 -9.87 4.40 -10.74
N ALA A 18 -9.22 5.56 -10.94
CA ALA A 18 -8.80 6.02 -12.25
C ALA A 18 -7.78 5.08 -12.91
N ILE A 19 -6.78 4.62 -12.15
CA ILE A 19 -5.76 3.70 -12.65
C ILE A 19 -6.36 2.32 -12.98
N VAL A 20 -7.29 1.84 -12.15
CA VAL A 20 -8.02 0.58 -12.39
C VAL A 20 -8.91 0.69 -13.63
N ALA A 21 -9.65 1.80 -13.78
CA ALA A 21 -10.47 2.06 -14.96
C ALA A 21 -9.63 2.15 -16.24
N ALA A 22 -8.37 2.60 -16.14
CA ALA A 22 -7.41 2.59 -17.24
C ALA A 22 -6.89 1.19 -17.61
N GLY A 23 -7.28 0.14 -16.89
CA GLY A 23 -6.94 -1.26 -17.19
C GLY A 23 -5.75 -1.80 -16.40
N ALA A 24 -5.37 -1.17 -15.28
CA ALA A 24 -4.34 -1.72 -14.42
C ALA A 24 -4.75 -3.10 -13.86
N PHE A 25 -3.87 -4.09 -14.03
CA PHE A 25 -4.11 -5.45 -13.55
C PHE A 25 -3.90 -5.59 -12.03
N ALA A 26 -3.17 -4.66 -11.41
CA ALA A 26 -2.90 -4.59 -9.98
C ALA A 26 -2.52 -3.16 -9.58
N VAL A 27 -2.62 -2.85 -8.30
CA VAL A 27 -2.21 -1.56 -7.70
C VAL A 27 -1.35 -1.79 -6.47
N VAL A 28 -0.35 -0.92 -6.27
CA VAL A 28 0.50 -0.92 -5.07
C VAL A 28 0.05 0.21 -4.15
N LEU A 29 -0.21 -0.11 -2.88
CA LEU A 29 -0.42 0.89 -1.82
C LEU A 29 0.80 0.93 -0.90
N GLU A 30 1.53 2.04 -0.95
CA GLU A 30 2.72 2.28 -0.14
C GLU A 30 2.45 3.31 0.96
N GLY A 31 2.71 2.93 2.21
CA GLY A 31 2.65 3.86 3.34
C GLY A 31 1.28 4.50 3.58
N THR A 32 0.20 3.94 3.02
CA THR A 32 -1.18 4.40 3.22
C THR A 32 -1.67 3.99 4.61
N VAL A 33 -2.42 4.86 5.30
CA VAL A 33 -2.96 4.52 6.62
C VAL A 33 -3.84 3.27 6.55
N GLU A 34 -3.72 2.42 7.57
CA GLU A 34 -4.28 1.07 7.58
C GLU A 34 -5.80 1.02 7.29
N PRO A 35 -6.66 1.88 7.88
CA PRO A 35 -8.10 1.82 7.62
C PRO A 35 -8.45 2.10 6.16
N LEU A 36 -7.77 3.08 5.55
CA LEU A 36 -7.96 3.42 4.14
C LEU A 36 -7.45 2.30 3.23
N ALA A 37 -6.24 1.80 3.49
CA ALA A 37 -5.65 0.72 2.71
C ALA A 37 -6.49 -0.57 2.80
N ARG A 38 -7.04 -0.89 3.97
CA ARG A 38 -7.94 -2.03 4.16
C ARG A 38 -9.24 -1.86 3.38
N ALA A 39 -9.85 -0.68 3.43
CA ALA A 39 -11.07 -0.40 2.67
C ALA A 39 -10.82 -0.60 1.17
N ILE A 40 -9.77 0.02 0.63
CA ILE A 40 -9.40 -0.16 -0.78
C ILE A 40 -9.14 -1.63 -1.11
N ALA A 41 -8.37 -2.36 -0.29
CA ALA A 41 -8.07 -3.76 -0.54
C ALA A 41 -9.31 -4.68 -0.48
N THR A 42 -10.35 -4.31 0.25
CA THR A 42 -11.56 -5.14 0.40
C THR A 42 -12.60 -4.82 -0.67
N ASP A 43 -12.71 -3.55 -1.04
CA ASP A 43 -13.76 -3.06 -1.94
C ASP A 43 -13.33 -3.15 -3.42
N LEU A 44 -12.01 -3.10 -3.68
CA LEU A 44 -11.48 -3.12 -5.03
C LEU A 44 -11.46 -4.55 -5.60
N GLY A 45 -12.06 -4.74 -6.77
CA GLY A 45 -12.01 -6.03 -7.50
C GLY A 45 -10.64 -6.34 -8.10
N THR A 46 -9.76 -5.35 -8.20
CA THR A 46 -8.39 -5.47 -8.73
C THR A 46 -7.41 -5.81 -7.60
N PRO A 47 -6.46 -6.74 -7.80
CA PRO A 47 -5.45 -7.08 -6.80
C PRO A 47 -4.68 -5.87 -6.24
N VAL A 48 -4.61 -5.79 -4.92
CA VAL A 48 -3.83 -4.81 -4.18
C VAL A 48 -2.57 -5.46 -3.59
N ILE A 49 -1.42 -4.84 -3.83
CA ILE A 49 -0.12 -5.19 -3.23
C ILE A 49 0.19 -4.13 -2.17
N GLY A 50 0.40 -4.54 -0.92
CA GLY A 50 0.71 -3.62 0.19
C GLY A 50 2.20 -3.51 0.49
N THR A 51 2.65 -2.33 0.90
CA THR A 51 3.91 -2.16 1.64
C THR A 51 3.78 -1.05 2.67
N GLY A 52 3.96 -1.38 3.95
CA GLY A 52 3.69 -0.44 5.04
C GLY A 52 2.27 0.14 5.05
N ALA A 53 1.28 -0.60 4.54
CA ALA A 53 -0.09 -0.15 4.34
C ALA A 53 -1.11 -0.96 5.15
N SER A 54 -1.50 -2.16 4.68
CA SER A 54 -2.41 -3.05 5.41
C SER A 54 -2.11 -4.53 5.13
N PRO A 55 -2.24 -5.41 6.14
CA PRO A 55 -2.19 -6.86 5.94
C PRO A 55 -3.41 -7.41 5.20
N ALA A 56 -4.43 -6.60 4.95
CA ALA A 56 -5.62 -7.00 4.18
C ALA A 56 -5.37 -7.02 2.66
N ALA A 57 -4.27 -6.46 2.17
CA ALA A 57 -3.92 -6.52 0.75
C ALA A 57 -3.63 -7.97 0.31
N GLN A 58 -4.00 -8.31 -0.93
CA GLN A 58 -3.90 -9.67 -1.47
C GLN A 58 -2.45 -10.14 -1.64
N GLY A 59 -1.51 -9.21 -1.77
CA GLY A 59 -0.07 -9.50 -1.74
C GLY A 59 0.71 -8.43 -0.98
N GLN A 60 1.98 -8.70 -0.74
CA GLN A 60 2.90 -7.77 -0.08
C GLN A 60 4.19 -7.64 -0.89
N ILE A 61 4.78 -6.46 -0.89
CA ILE A 61 6.09 -6.20 -1.47
C ILE A 61 6.99 -5.52 -0.45
N LEU A 62 8.24 -5.93 -0.43
CA LEU A 62 9.29 -5.38 0.43
C LEU A 62 10.58 -5.32 -0.39
N VAL A 63 11.44 -4.36 -0.07
CA VAL A 63 12.77 -4.27 -0.67
C VAL A 63 13.65 -5.37 -0.07
N SER A 64 14.35 -6.12 -0.91
CA SER A 64 15.15 -7.27 -0.49
C SER A 64 16.26 -6.87 0.50
N GLU A 65 16.91 -5.74 0.25
CA GLU A 65 17.95 -5.18 1.11
C GLU A 65 17.42 -4.82 2.50
N ASP A 66 16.17 -4.36 2.61
CA ASP A 66 15.55 -4.06 3.90
C ASP A 66 15.32 -5.33 4.73
N ILE A 67 14.80 -6.38 4.09
CA ILE A 67 14.56 -7.67 4.76
C ILE A 67 15.87 -8.36 5.13
N LEU A 68 16.86 -8.33 4.22
CA LEU A 68 18.16 -8.96 4.42
C LEU A 68 19.09 -8.14 5.32
N GLY A 69 18.70 -6.93 5.72
CA GLY A 69 19.49 -6.06 6.58
C GLY A 69 20.79 -5.57 5.92
N LEU A 70 20.76 -5.35 4.60
CA LEU A 70 21.90 -4.88 3.82
C LEU A 70 22.07 -3.35 3.89
N TYR A 71 21.08 -2.64 4.46
CA TYR A 71 21.22 -1.27 4.93
C TYR A 71 21.76 -1.25 6.35
N GLY A 72 22.72 -0.36 6.63
CA GLY A 72 23.47 -0.25 7.90
C GLY A 72 22.62 -0.25 9.18
N GLU A 73 22.47 0.89 9.87
CA GLU A 73 21.73 0.92 11.15
C GLU A 73 20.21 1.19 11.00
N PHE A 74 19.76 1.65 9.83
CA PHE A 74 18.35 1.97 9.58
C PHE A 74 17.56 0.75 9.11
N THR A 75 16.40 0.50 9.72
CA THR A 75 15.43 -0.51 9.24
C THR A 75 14.04 0.13 9.19
N PRO A 76 13.35 0.12 8.04
CA PRO A 76 12.00 0.67 7.93
C PRO A 76 11.01 -0.02 8.87
N LYS A 77 10.06 0.75 9.43
CA LYS A 77 9.11 0.28 10.47
C LYS A 77 8.20 -0.88 10.03
N PHE A 78 8.02 -1.09 8.73
CA PHE A 78 7.11 -2.07 8.16
C PHE A 78 7.79 -3.38 7.76
N VAL A 79 9.10 -3.48 7.96
CA VAL A 79 9.88 -4.68 7.66
C VAL A 79 9.93 -5.56 8.90
N LYS A 80 9.62 -6.84 8.74
CA LYS A 80 9.81 -7.86 9.77
C LYS A 80 11.03 -8.70 9.40
N ARG A 81 12.00 -8.82 10.31
CA ARG A 81 13.11 -9.77 10.23
C ARG A 81 12.67 -11.15 10.72
#